data_AF-A0A351NH88-F1
#
_entry.id   AF-A0A351NH88-F1
#
_cell.length_a   1.000
_cell.length_b   1.000
_cell.length_c   1.000
_cell.angle_alpha   90.00
_cell.angle_beta   90.00
_cell.angle_gamma   90.00
#
_symmetry.space_group_name_H-M   'P 1'
#
loop_
_entity.id
_entity.type
_entity.pdbx_description
1 polymer ?
#
loop_
_entity_poly.entity_id
_entity_poly.type
_entity_poly.pdbx_seq_one_letter_code
_entity_poly.pdbx_strand_id
1 'polypeptide(L)'
;MYLSGVTKDYLIITYMRFRQNPIFALAAFAALILASCEKDIDVTNENFPADGVVRIDANVSGLITKADLPYSGYTGSDLGLFIDYGDSDYYSKDNVRWVNNGGTWTPESQVLWKNAKSPVNIFAYAPHISGADDHTSVEFSIPSNQVNGTFSADFLWYSMPGFVPADDLIDQKLNITFSHVLVKLKVNLTFGNEFGDSHSV
;
A
#
# COMPACT_ATOMS: atom_id res chain seq x y z
N MET A 1 -52.53 38.31 -13.97
CA MET A 1 -51.49 39.35 -14.10
C MET A 1 -50.15 38.66 -13.96
N TYR A 2 -49.41 38.66 -15.06
CA TYR A 2 -48.02 38.24 -15.32
C TYR A 2 -47.44 36.89 -14.82
N LEU A 3 -46.89 36.20 -15.82
CA LEU A 3 -46.15 34.95 -15.89
C LEU A 3 -44.67 35.14 -15.55
N SER A 4 -43.99 34.06 -15.13
CA SER A 4 -42.58 33.70 -15.46
C SER A 4 -42.16 32.55 -14.51
N GLY A 5 -41.85 31.31 -14.89
CA GLY A 5 -41.51 30.76 -16.20
C GLY A 5 -40.01 30.71 -16.44
N VAL A 6 -39.28 29.75 -15.83
CA VAL A 6 -38.06 29.14 -16.41
C VAL A 6 -37.93 27.68 -15.93
N THR A 7 -38.27 26.74 -16.81
CA THR A 7 -37.73 25.38 -16.90
C THR A 7 -36.33 25.41 -17.53
N LYS A 8 -35.47 24.42 -17.23
CA LYS A 8 -34.36 23.82 -18.02
C LYS A 8 -33.34 23.21 -17.03
N ASP A 9 -32.66 22.09 -17.23
CA ASP A 9 -32.60 21.06 -18.26
C ASP A 9 -31.90 19.85 -17.62
N TYR A 10 -32.16 18.66 -18.15
CA TYR A 10 -31.48 17.42 -17.82
C TYR A 10 -29.99 17.48 -18.16
N LEU A 11 -29.11 16.96 -17.29
CA LEU A 11 -27.85 16.36 -17.73
C LEU A 11 -27.80 14.90 -17.26
N ILE A 12 -28.18 14.01 -18.17
CA ILE A 12 -27.95 12.57 -18.08
C ILE A 12 -26.45 12.35 -18.24
N ILE A 13 -25.75 11.99 -17.17
CA ILE A 13 -24.37 11.47 -17.28
C ILE A 13 -24.48 10.01 -17.69
N THR A 14 -24.43 9.80 -19.01
CA THR A 14 -24.19 8.51 -19.64
C THR A 14 -22.80 8.03 -19.26
N TYR A 15 -22.68 7.09 -18.32
CA TYR A 15 -21.45 6.31 -18.18
C TYR A 15 -21.40 5.28 -19.31
N MET A 16 -20.36 5.39 -20.12
CA MET A 16 -20.05 4.50 -21.23
C MET A 16 -19.84 3.07 -20.70
N ARG A 17 -20.69 2.13 -21.10
CA ARG A 17 -20.49 0.69 -20.85
C ARG A 17 -19.41 0.19 -21.81
N PHE A 18 -18.29 -0.30 -21.28
CA PHE A 18 -17.30 -1.03 -22.06
C PHE A 18 -17.94 -2.36 -22.51
N ARG A 19 -18.26 -2.50 -23.80
CA ARG A 19 -18.69 -3.78 -24.38
C ARG A 19 -17.45 -4.67 -24.55
N GLN A 20 -17.41 -5.77 -23.81
CA GLN A 20 -16.58 -6.92 -24.16
C GLN A 20 -17.10 -7.53 -25.47
N ASN A 21 -16.26 -7.53 -26.50
CA ASN A 21 -16.35 -8.50 -27.59
C ASN A 21 -15.17 -9.47 -27.44
N PRO A 22 -15.41 -10.79 -27.41
CA PRO A 22 -14.32 -11.77 -27.38
C PRO A 22 -13.77 -11.96 -28.79
N ILE A 23 -12.51 -11.61 -29.00
CA ILE A 23 -11.75 -12.12 -30.14
C ILE A 23 -10.73 -13.09 -29.57
N PHE A 24 -11.00 -14.38 -29.76
CA PHE A 24 -10.01 -15.43 -29.63
C PHE A 24 -8.93 -15.20 -30.68
N ALA A 25 -7.73 -14.88 -30.24
CA ALA A 25 -6.51 -15.01 -31.03
C ALA A 25 -5.46 -15.68 -30.15
N LEU A 26 -5.27 -16.98 -30.37
CA LEU A 26 -4.18 -17.75 -29.82
C LEU A 26 -2.88 -17.25 -30.46
N ALA A 27 -2.11 -16.42 -29.74
CA ALA A 27 -0.77 -16.04 -30.12
C ALA A 27 0.23 -16.90 -29.34
N ALA A 28 1.08 -17.61 -30.07
CA ALA A 28 2.10 -18.50 -29.54
C ALA A 28 3.05 -17.74 -28.60
N PHE A 29 3.30 -18.30 -27.41
CA PHE A 29 4.40 -17.89 -26.55
C PHE A 29 5.72 -18.27 -27.25
N ALA A 30 6.29 -17.32 -27.99
CA ALA A 30 7.68 -17.41 -28.39
C ALA A 30 8.53 -17.13 -27.15
N ALA A 31 9.31 -18.11 -26.73
CA ALA A 31 10.35 -17.92 -25.72
C ALA A 31 11.36 -16.90 -26.26
N LEU A 32 11.23 -15.65 -25.81
CA LEU A 32 12.26 -14.63 -25.96
C LEU A 32 13.43 -15.05 -25.06
N ILE A 33 14.45 -15.66 -25.66
CA ILE A 33 15.79 -15.62 -25.11
C ILE A 33 16.19 -14.14 -25.03
N LEU A 34 16.08 -13.55 -23.85
CA LEU A 34 16.62 -12.23 -23.59
C LEU A 34 18.15 -12.36 -23.73
N ALA A 35 18.67 -11.84 -24.84
CA ALA A 35 20.03 -11.31 -24.86
C ALA A 35 20.10 -10.25 -23.76
N SER A 36 20.76 -10.59 -22.65
CA SER A 36 21.01 -9.70 -21.53
C SER A 36 21.93 -8.56 -21.99
N CYS A 37 21.35 -7.48 -22.52
CA CYS A 37 22.03 -6.20 -22.53
C CYS A 37 22.22 -5.75 -21.07
N GLU A 38 23.44 -5.90 -20.56
CA GLU A 38 24.03 -5.23 -19.39
C GLU A 38 23.03 -4.85 -18.28
N LYS A 39 22.43 -5.86 -17.66
CA LYS A 39 22.23 -5.78 -16.22
C LYS A 39 23.53 -6.29 -15.62
N ASP A 40 24.23 -5.47 -14.85
CA ASP A 40 25.22 -5.97 -13.90
C ASP A 40 24.46 -6.81 -12.86
N ILE A 41 24.06 -8.01 -13.25
CA ILE A 41 23.69 -9.07 -12.34
C ILE A 41 25.02 -9.40 -11.68
N ASP A 42 25.24 -8.79 -10.53
CA ASP A 42 26.38 -9.12 -9.70
C ASP A 42 26.13 -10.55 -9.18
N VAL A 43 26.53 -11.54 -9.98
CA VAL A 43 26.36 -12.99 -9.70
C VAL A 43 27.10 -13.38 -8.41
N THR A 44 27.88 -12.48 -7.81
CA THR A 44 28.55 -12.69 -6.52
C THR A 44 27.74 -12.20 -5.32
N ASN A 45 26.65 -11.45 -5.53
CA ASN A 45 25.78 -11.00 -4.46
C ASN A 45 24.58 -11.95 -4.30
N GLU A 46 24.71 -12.91 -3.37
CA GLU A 46 23.67 -13.90 -3.02
C GLU A 46 22.34 -13.27 -2.55
N ASN A 47 22.38 -12.01 -2.14
CA ASN A 47 21.24 -11.29 -1.56
C ASN A 47 20.44 -10.51 -2.62
N PHE A 48 20.98 -10.31 -3.83
CA PHE A 48 20.24 -9.73 -4.94
C PHE A 48 19.53 -10.82 -5.76
N PRO A 49 18.24 -10.68 -6.05
CA PRO A 49 17.52 -11.69 -6.83
C PRO A 49 18.02 -11.75 -8.26
N ALA A 50 18.39 -12.94 -8.73
CA ALA A 50 18.94 -13.14 -10.08
C ALA A 50 17.98 -12.73 -11.21
N ASP A 51 16.66 -12.79 -10.97
CA ASP A 51 15.63 -12.32 -11.90
C ASP A 51 15.33 -10.81 -11.79
N GLY A 52 15.95 -10.13 -10.83
CA GLY A 52 15.76 -8.71 -10.54
C GLY A 52 14.36 -8.37 -10.02
N VAL A 53 13.52 -9.36 -9.71
CA VAL A 53 12.13 -9.14 -9.27
C VAL A 53 12.11 -8.67 -7.82
N VAL A 54 11.38 -7.59 -7.56
CA VAL A 54 11.14 -7.13 -6.19
C VAL A 54 10.26 -8.14 -5.47
N ARG A 55 10.65 -8.48 -4.25
CA ARG A 55 9.90 -9.33 -3.31
C ARG A 55 9.87 -8.62 -1.97
N ILE A 56 8.79 -8.79 -1.21
CA ILE A 56 8.66 -8.11 0.09
C ILE A 56 8.30 -9.09 1.20
N ASP A 57 8.76 -8.75 2.41
CA ASP A 57 8.13 -9.18 3.66
C ASP A 57 7.64 -7.92 4.39
N ALA A 58 6.51 -8.03 5.09
CA ALA A 58 5.90 -6.89 5.78
C ALA A 58 5.66 -7.22 7.25
N ASN A 59 6.07 -6.30 8.10
CA ASN A 59 6.00 -6.36 9.55
C ASN A 59 5.42 -5.07 10.11
N VAL A 60 5.00 -5.10 11.37
CA VAL A 60 4.59 -3.92 12.14
C VAL A 60 5.42 -3.88 13.42
N SER A 61 6.00 -2.72 13.69
CA SER A 61 6.67 -2.44 14.95
C SER A 61 5.70 -2.57 16.13
N GLY A 62 6.18 -3.12 17.25
CA GLY A 62 5.36 -3.26 18.45
C GLY A 62 4.86 -1.92 18.96
N LEU A 63 3.71 -1.92 19.64
CA LEU A 63 3.20 -0.74 20.36
C LEU A 63 4.23 -0.32 21.42
N ILE A 64 4.55 0.98 21.49
CA ILE A 64 5.53 1.58 22.43
C ILE A 64 5.19 1.31 23.91
N THR A 65 4.00 0.77 24.21
CA THR A 65 3.55 0.47 25.56
C THR A 65 4.11 -0.88 26.05
N LYS A 66 5.30 -0.82 26.66
CA LYS A 66 6.00 -1.84 27.47
C LYS A 66 6.97 -2.75 26.71
N ALA A 67 8.25 -2.57 27.02
CA ALA A 67 9.39 -3.49 26.91
C ALA A 67 9.40 -4.42 25.69
N ASP A 68 10.21 -4.06 24.68
CA ASP A 68 10.77 -4.95 23.66
C ASP A 68 9.85 -6.11 23.22
N LEU A 69 8.72 -5.78 22.59
CA LEU A 69 8.03 -6.77 21.77
C LEU A 69 8.71 -6.80 20.39
N PRO A 70 9.12 -7.98 19.90
CA PRO A 70 9.65 -8.11 18.54
C PRO A 70 8.61 -7.62 17.53
N TYR A 71 9.07 -7.15 16.37
CA TYR A 71 8.19 -6.87 15.24
C TYR A 71 7.31 -8.09 14.95
N SER A 72 6.05 -7.84 14.60
CA SER A 72 5.11 -8.90 14.24
C SER A 72 4.81 -8.83 12.75
N GLY A 73 4.55 -9.98 12.12
CA GLY A 73 4.15 -10.00 10.71
C GLY A 73 2.90 -9.14 10.50
N TYR A 74 2.92 -8.28 9.48
CA TYR A 74 1.76 -7.47 9.12
C TYR A 74 0.66 -8.38 8.57
N THR A 75 -0.51 -8.35 9.20
CA THR A 75 -1.65 -9.23 8.89
C THR A 75 -2.73 -8.56 8.05
N GLY A 76 -2.51 -7.31 7.64
CA GLY A 76 -3.45 -6.61 6.77
C GLY A 76 -3.55 -7.21 5.38
N SER A 77 -4.64 -6.90 4.69
CA SER A 77 -4.96 -7.46 3.37
C SER A 77 -4.12 -6.88 2.24
N ASP A 78 -3.68 -5.64 2.35
CA ASP A 78 -2.90 -4.97 1.33
C ASP A 78 -2.01 -3.84 1.89
N LEU A 79 -1.07 -3.39 1.05
CA LEU A 79 -0.25 -2.20 1.26
C LEU A 79 0.06 -1.53 -0.08
N GLY A 80 0.39 -0.25 -0.06
CA GLY A 80 0.96 0.48 -1.20
C GLY A 80 2.48 0.56 -1.06
N LEU A 81 3.19 0.35 -2.16
CA LEU A 81 4.66 0.44 -2.23
C LEU A 81 5.09 1.39 -3.35
N PHE A 82 6.02 2.29 -3.01
CA PHE A 82 6.74 3.15 -3.94
C PHE A 82 8.20 2.71 -4.01
N ILE A 83 8.70 2.61 -5.24
CA ILE A 83 10.10 2.44 -5.58
C ILE A 83 10.49 3.66 -6.38
N ASP A 84 11.34 4.52 -5.84
CA ASP A 84 11.67 5.81 -6.45
C ASP A 84 13.18 5.94 -6.72
N TYR A 85 13.55 5.79 -8.01
CA TYR A 85 14.90 6.04 -8.52
C TYR A 85 15.04 7.48 -9.08
N GLY A 86 14.03 8.33 -8.92
CA GLY A 86 13.91 9.65 -9.51
C GLY A 86 12.91 9.69 -10.68
N ASP A 87 12.55 10.93 -11.04
CA ASP A 87 11.56 11.23 -12.07
C ASP A 87 11.90 10.55 -13.42
N SER A 88 10.89 9.94 -14.03
CA SER A 88 10.96 9.29 -15.35
C SER A 88 11.89 8.07 -15.44
N ASP A 89 12.44 7.57 -14.33
CA ASP A 89 13.16 6.29 -14.36
C ASP A 89 12.18 5.14 -14.60
N TYR A 90 12.51 4.26 -15.55
CA TYR A 90 11.67 3.13 -15.92
C TYR A 90 11.37 2.18 -14.74
N TYR A 91 12.32 2.06 -13.82
CA TYR A 91 12.22 1.22 -12.63
C TYR A 91 11.50 1.91 -11.47
N SER A 92 11.26 3.22 -11.56
CA SER A 92 10.38 3.90 -10.61
C SER A 92 8.94 3.39 -10.78
N LYS A 93 8.28 3.20 -9.63
CA LYS A 93 6.89 2.72 -9.55
C LYS A 93 6.21 3.43 -8.39
N ASP A 94 5.09 4.05 -8.70
CA ASP A 94 4.28 4.74 -7.71
C ASP A 94 3.15 3.85 -7.25
N ASN A 95 2.95 3.80 -5.92
CA ASN A 95 1.79 3.25 -5.25
C ASN A 95 1.34 1.86 -5.76
N VAL A 96 2.28 0.95 -6.03
CA VAL A 96 1.92 -0.40 -6.48
C VAL A 96 1.23 -1.11 -5.33
N ARG A 97 0.00 -1.59 -5.56
CA ARG A 97 -0.71 -2.39 -4.56
C ARG A 97 -0.07 -3.77 -4.41
N TRP A 98 0.22 -4.15 -3.18
CA TRP A 98 0.61 -5.51 -2.82
C TRP A 98 -0.49 -6.16 -1.98
N VAL A 99 -0.87 -7.37 -2.33
CA VAL A 99 -1.93 -8.14 -1.67
C VAL A 99 -1.32 -9.24 -0.82
N ASN A 100 -1.82 -9.38 0.41
CA ASN A 100 -1.41 -10.41 1.35
C ASN A 100 -2.19 -11.71 1.13
N ASN A 101 -1.47 -12.78 0.79
CA ASN A 101 -1.99 -14.12 0.60
C ASN A 101 -1.45 -15.06 1.70
N GLY A 102 -1.81 -14.78 2.95
CA GLY A 102 -1.41 -15.61 4.10
C GLY A 102 0.07 -15.48 4.47
N GLY A 103 0.63 -14.28 4.39
CA GLY A 103 2.03 -13.95 4.66
C GLY A 103 2.90 -13.87 3.42
N THR A 104 2.40 -14.33 2.26
CA THR A 104 3.06 -14.11 0.96
C THR A 104 2.45 -12.90 0.27
N TRP A 105 3.29 -12.00 -0.21
CA TRP A 105 2.84 -10.75 -0.85
C TRP A 105 2.94 -10.83 -2.37
N THR A 106 1.90 -10.39 -3.07
CA THR A 106 1.86 -10.38 -4.54
C THR A 106 1.50 -8.98 -5.03
N PRO A 107 2.29 -8.37 -5.93
CA PRO A 107 1.98 -7.06 -6.46
C PRO A 107 0.92 -7.16 -7.57
N GLU A 108 0.14 -6.10 -7.76
CA GLU A 108 -0.82 -6.01 -8.87
C GLU A 108 -0.14 -5.88 -10.25
N SER A 109 1.11 -5.43 -10.28
CA SER A 109 1.96 -5.38 -11.47
C SER A 109 3.40 -5.72 -11.11
N GLN A 110 4.16 -6.30 -12.04
CA GLN A 110 5.53 -6.71 -11.78
C GLN A 110 6.43 -5.49 -11.52
N VAL A 111 7.19 -5.55 -10.43
CA VAL A 111 8.18 -4.53 -10.04
C VAL A 111 9.57 -5.14 -10.12
N LEU A 112 10.53 -4.41 -10.69
CA LEU A 112 11.90 -4.84 -10.88
C LEU A 112 12.87 -3.87 -10.20
N TRP A 113 13.92 -4.40 -9.59
CA TRP A 113 15.09 -3.60 -9.23
C TRP A 113 15.82 -3.13 -10.50
N LYS A 114 16.31 -1.90 -10.48
CA LYS A 114 17.12 -1.35 -11.58
C LYS A 114 18.40 -2.14 -11.79
N ASN A 115 19.13 -2.34 -10.70
CA ASN A 115 20.31 -3.18 -10.54
C ASN A 115 20.60 -3.32 -9.04
N ALA A 116 21.67 -4.05 -8.68
CA ALA A 116 22.00 -4.31 -7.30
C ALA A 116 22.54 -3.09 -6.53
N LYS A 117 23.16 -2.12 -7.20
CA LYS A 117 24.00 -1.08 -6.55
C LYS A 117 23.40 0.32 -6.58
N SER A 118 22.41 0.58 -7.42
CA SER A 118 21.76 1.88 -7.51
C SER A 118 20.92 2.13 -6.26
N PRO A 119 21.19 3.21 -5.50
CA PRO A 119 20.35 3.62 -4.38
C PRO A 119 18.95 3.97 -4.88
N VAL A 120 17.95 3.68 -4.07
CA VAL A 120 16.53 3.92 -4.36
C VAL A 120 15.81 4.38 -3.10
N ASN A 121 14.84 5.27 -3.24
CA ASN A 121 13.97 5.64 -2.13
C ASN A 121 12.79 4.67 -2.06
N ILE A 122 12.57 4.11 -0.87
CA ILE A 122 11.46 3.22 -0.60
C ILE A 122 10.45 3.94 0.28
N PHE A 123 9.19 3.93 -0.12
CA PHE A 123 8.08 4.37 0.72
C PHE A 123 7.00 3.31 0.69
N ALA A 124 6.40 3.00 1.83
CA ALA A 124 5.27 2.09 1.90
C ALA A 124 4.28 2.57 2.94
N TYR A 125 3.01 2.26 2.71
CA TYR A 125 1.96 2.53 3.67
C TYR A 125 0.88 1.46 3.60
N ALA A 126 0.06 1.39 4.64
CA ALA A 126 -1.10 0.51 4.65
C ALA A 126 -2.27 1.10 5.47
N PRO A 127 -3.53 0.77 5.12
CA PRO A 127 -3.95 -0.01 3.96
C PRO A 127 -3.74 0.75 2.64
N HIS A 128 -3.74 0.04 1.50
CA HIS A 128 -3.56 0.68 0.19
C HIS A 128 -4.74 1.59 -0.19
N ILE A 129 -4.45 2.75 -0.79
CA ILE A 129 -5.43 3.72 -1.27
C ILE A 129 -5.21 3.95 -2.77
N SER A 130 -6.22 3.64 -3.58
CA SER A 130 -6.13 3.80 -5.03
C SER A 130 -6.04 5.28 -5.43
N GLY A 131 -5.11 5.61 -6.31
CA GLY A 131 -4.88 6.97 -6.81
C GLY A 131 -4.04 7.87 -5.89
N ALA A 132 -3.52 7.34 -4.78
CA ALA A 132 -2.56 8.05 -3.94
C ALA A 132 -1.14 7.92 -4.52
N ASP A 133 -0.91 8.49 -5.71
CA ASP A 133 0.33 8.31 -6.48
C ASP A 133 1.45 9.29 -6.06
N ASP A 134 1.15 10.24 -5.17
CA ASP A 134 2.12 11.16 -4.57
C ASP A 134 2.62 10.62 -3.22
N HIS A 135 3.87 10.14 -3.19
CA HIS A 135 4.47 9.60 -1.97
C HIS A 135 4.71 10.67 -0.88
N THR A 136 4.67 11.96 -1.22
CA THR A 136 4.85 13.06 -0.25
C THR A 136 3.56 13.38 0.52
N SER A 137 2.41 12.94 0.01
CA SER A 137 1.10 13.21 0.60
C SER A 137 0.10 12.10 0.29
N VAL A 138 -0.19 11.26 1.29
CA VAL A 138 -1.28 10.28 1.22
C VAL A 138 -2.47 10.78 2.03
N GLU A 139 -3.59 11.06 1.35
CA GLU A 139 -4.84 11.44 2.02
C GLU A 139 -5.48 10.20 2.66
N PHE A 140 -5.74 10.28 3.96
CA PHE A 140 -6.35 9.20 4.73
C PHE A 140 -7.50 9.71 5.59
N SER A 141 -8.63 9.00 5.57
CA SER A 141 -9.82 9.31 6.36
C SER A 141 -10.07 8.26 7.42
N ILE A 142 -10.24 8.70 8.66
CA ILE A 142 -10.60 7.83 9.78
C ILE A 142 -12.11 7.54 9.72
N PRO A 143 -12.54 6.26 9.71
CA PRO A 143 -13.95 5.91 9.78
C PRO A 143 -14.60 6.42 11.07
N SER A 144 -15.77 7.07 10.94
CA SER A 144 -16.53 7.59 12.09
C SER A 144 -17.13 6.49 12.97
N ASN A 145 -17.44 5.34 12.38
CA ASN A 145 -17.94 4.17 13.08
C ASN A 145 -16.86 3.09 13.17
N GLN A 146 -16.42 2.78 14.39
CA GLN A 146 -15.37 1.80 14.70
C GLN A 146 -15.88 0.64 15.55
N VAL A 147 -17.20 0.42 15.61
CA VAL A 147 -17.82 -0.63 16.43
C VAL A 147 -17.32 -2.03 16.06
N ASN A 148 -17.05 -2.25 14.77
CA ASN A 148 -16.56 -3.53 14.25
C ASN A 148 -15.03 -3.65 14.22
N GLY A 149 -14.31 -2.73 14.88
CA GLY A 149 -12.86 -2.72 14.96
C GLY A 149 -12.23 -1.43 14.45
N THR A 150 -10.92 -1.30 14.66
CA THR A 150 -10.15 -0.09 14.34
C THR A 150 -9.14 -0.31 13.21
N PHE A 151 -9.18 -1.46 12.51
CA PHE A 151 -8.17 -1.80 11.51
C PHE A 151 -8.15 -0.81 10.34
N SER A 152 -9.32 -0.45 9.81
CA SER A 152 -9.46 0.57 8.77
C SER A 152 -9.17 2.00 9.23
N ALA A 153 -8.97 2.21 10.54
CA ALA A 153 -8.59 3.47 11.14
C ALA A 153 -7.10 3.54 11.49
N ASP A 154 -6.34 2.47 11.23
CA ASP A 154 -4.95 2.33 11.64
C ASP A 154 -4.04 2.52 10.42
N PHE A 155 -3.59 3.76 10.23
CA PHE A 155 -2.67 4.10 9.14
C PHE A 155 -1.22 3.78 9.53
N LEU A 156 -0.59 2.99 8.68
CA LEU A 156 0.77 2.49 8.85
C LEU A 156 1.71 3.12 7.82
N TRP A 157 2.95 3.39 8.22
CA TRP A 157 3.94 4.05 7.38
C TRP A 157 5.34 3.44 7.52
N TYR A 158 6.08 3.41 6.41
CA TYR A 158 7.49 3.05 6.33
C TYR A 158 8.19 3.90 5.27
N SER A 159 9.41 4.35 5.56
CA SER A 159 10.25 5.07 4.60
C SER A 159 11.71 4.70 4.83
N MET A 160 12.42 4.42 3.73
CA MET A 160 13.86 4.16 3.70
C MET A 160 14.47 4.79 2.44
N PRO A 161 14.90 6.05 2.51
CA PRO A 161 15.61 6.70 1.42
C PRO A 161 17.01 6.11 1.25
N GLY A 162 17.49 6.03 0.00
CA GLY A 162 18.84 5.55 -0.31
C GLY A 162 19.08 4.06 -0.06
N PHE A 163 18.02 3.24 -0.05
CA PHE A 163 18.11 1.77 0.01
C PHE A 163 18.98 1.24 -1.14
N VAL A 164 19.93 0.36 -0.83
CA VAL A 164 20.81 -0.29 -1.82
C VAL A 164 20.48 -1.79 -1.85
N PRO A 165 19.90 -2.32 -2.95
CA PRO A 165 19.44 -3.71 -2.99
C PRO A 165 20.50 -4.76 -2.63
N ALA A 166 21.74 -4.54 -3.06
CA ALA A 166 22.88 -5.41 -2.76
C ALA A 166 23.14 -5.57 -1.25
N ASP A 167 22.92 -4.50 -0.48
CA ASP A 167 23.37 -4.40 0.90
C ASP A 167 22.20 -4.57 1.89
N ASP A 168 21.01 -4.09 1.50
CA ASP A 168 19.88 -3.91 2.41
C ASP A 168 18.75 -4.95 2.23
N LEU A 169 18.76 -5.75 1.14
CA LEU A 169 17.84 -6.88 1.04
C LEU A 169 18.11 -7.90 2.16
N ILE A 170 17.12 -8.70 2.50
CA ILE A 170 17.28 -9.84 3.40
C ILE A 170 16.62 -11.02 2.73
N ASP A 171 17.36 -12.10 2.50
CA ASP A 171 16.90 -13.28 1.77
C ASP A 171 16.26 -12.90 0.41
N GLN A 172 16.89 -11.95 -0.30
CA GLN A 172 16.41 -11.40 -1.59
C GLN A 172 15.08 -10.65 -1.53
N LYS A 173 14.66 -10.18 -0.35
CA LYS A 173 13.43 -9.43 -0.14
C LYS A 173 13.68 -8.07 0.52
N LEU A 174 12.85 -7.11 0.16
CA LEU A 174 12.70 -5.85 0.89
C LEU A 174 11.88 -6.13 2.16
N ASN A 175 12.49 -5.94 3.32
CA ASN A 175 11.81 -6.11 4.60
C ASN A 175 11.22 -4.79 5.08
N ILE A 176 9.90 -4.65 5.00
CA ILE A 176 9.15 -3.47 5.39
C ILE A 176 8.73 -3.63 6.85
N THR A 177 9.10 -2.70 7.72
CA THR A 177 8.62 -2.67 9.11
C THR A 177 7.84 -1.39 9.38
N PHE A 178 6.52 -1.47 9.33
CA PHE A 178 5.63 -0.35 9.51
C PHE A 178 5.65 0.22 10.93
N SER A 179 5.47 1.53 11.02
CA SER A 179 5.13 2.25 12.25
C SER A 179 3.68 2.72 12.21
N HIS A 180 3.02 2.72 13.36
CA HIS A 180 1.72 3.36 13.52
C HIS A 180 1.87 4.88 13.48
N VAL A 181 1.09 5.55 12.63
CA VAL A 181 1.13 7.02 12.49
C VAL A 181 0.13 7.71 13.41
N LEU A 182 -0.97 7.02 13.74
CA LEU A 182 -2.07 7.56 14.53
C LEU A 182 -2.03 7.08 15.99
N VAL A 183 -2.73 7.81 16.86
CA VAL A 183 -2.92 7.42 18.25
C VAL A 183 -4.28 6.76 18.43
N LYS A 184 -4.30 5.63 19.15
CA LYS A 184 -5.54 4.95 19.54
C LYS A 184 -6.03 5.44 20.92
N LEU A 185 -7.16 6.12 20.95
CA LEU A 185 -7.84 6.50 22.20
C LEU A 185 -8.93 5.47 22.53
N LYS A 186 -8.88 4.90 23.74
CA LYS A 186 -9.95 4.02 24.27
C LYS A 186 -10.56 4.68 25.51
N VAL A 187 -11.84 5.06 25.41
CA VAL A 187 -12.60 5.64 26.52
C VAL A 187 -13.52 4.58 27.11
N ASN A 188 -13.49 4.40 28.43
CA ASN A 188 -14.45 3.57 29.15
C ASN A 188 -15.28 4.48 30.07
N LEU A 189 -16.58 4.56 29.82
CA LEU A 189 -17.50 5.34 30.65
C LEU A 189 -18.27 4.39 31.56
N THR A 190 -18.23 4.67 32.85
CA THR A 190 -18.98 3.96 33.88
C THR A 190 -19.86 4.96 34.61
N PHE A 191 -21.14 4.68 34.73
CA PHE A 191 -22.02 5.49 35.56
C PHE A 191 -21.62 5.30 37.03
N GLY A 192 -21.31 6.41 37.69
CA GLY A 192 -21.27 6.44 39.14
C GLY A 192 -22.69 6.60 39.71
N ASN A 193 -22.80 6.58 41.04
CA ASN A 193 -24.06 6.65 41.76
C ASN A 193 -24.45 8.10 42.14
N GLU A 194 -23.74 9.09 41.63
CA GLU A 194 -23.91 10.52 41.98
C GLU A 194 -25.15 11.16 41.33
N PHE A 195 -25.75 10.53 40.32
CA PHE A 195 -26.96 11.01 39.62
C PHE A 195 -28.21 10.15 39.91
N GLY A 196 -28.27 9.49 41.07
CA GLY A 196 -29.44 8.74 41.48
C GLY A 196 -30.64 9.67 41.73
N ASP A 197 -31.52 9.82 40.75
CA ASP A 197 -32.87 10.34 40.96
C ASP A 197 -33.71 9.27 41.66
N SER A 198 -33.70 9.30 43.00
CA SER A 198 -34.86 8.89 43.78
C SER A 198 -35.89 10.02 43.79
N HIS A 199 -36.50 10.29 42.64
CA HIS A 199 -37.74 11.07 42.57
C HIS A 199 -38.78 10.25 41.79
N SER A 200 -39.56 9.49 42.54
CA SER A 200 -40.80 8.88 42.09
C SER A 200 -41.74 9.95 41.53
N VAL A 201 -42.12 9.81 40.27
CA VAL A 201 -43.26 10.52 39.66
C VAL A 201 -44.56 9.96 40.21
#